data_AF-A0A4D6MVJ9-F1
#
_entry.id   AF-A0A4D6MVJ9-F1
#
_cell.length_a   1.000
_cell.length_b   1.000
_cell.length_c   1.000
_cell.angle_alpha   90.00
_cell.angle_beta   90.00
_cell.angle_gamma   90.00
#
_symmetry.space_group_name_H-M   'P 1'
#
loop_
_entity.id
_entity.type
_entity.pdbx_description
1 polymer ?
#
loop_
_entity_poly.entity_id
_entity_poly.type
_entity_poly.pdbx_seq_one_letter_code
_entity_poly.pdbx_strand_id
1 'polypeptide(L)'
;MFITTRQRREGRKGKELDEETHNAIIKLQGSIQNSSDSAEQTFKSLFGKEKPGRVRCYGKTMTPSQFRKNEEIAAIKKEHANAISGMAKEIQDLRAIVNFVVRQQNPDLDEEDLNNMMARVLGKESSATGPYSSASTHDPQLEDNEDHEDNEGYEDYEDNLIE
;
A
#
# COMPACT_ATOMS: atom_id res chain seq x y z
N MET A 1 -6.94 27.61 -0.17
CA MET A 1 -6.74 27.48 -1.63
C MET A 1 -5.80 26.32 -1.87
N PHE A 2 -5.97 25.53 -2.93
CA PHE A 2 -5.01 24.46 -3.26
C PHE A 2 -4.84 24.37 -4.78
N ILE A 3 -3.66 23.96 -5.24
CA ILE A 3 -3.38 23.70 -6.65
C ILE A 3 -2.75 22.33 -6.75
N THR A 4 -3.40 21.45 -7.50
CA THR A 4 -2.84 20.16 -7.88
C THR A 4 -2.67 20.14 -9.38
N THR A 5 -1.43 20.12 -9.83
CA THR A 5 -1.11 19.86 -11.23
C THR A 5 -0.87 18.36 -11.41
N ARG A 6 -1.16 17.86 -12.61
CA ARG A 6 -0.90 16.46 -12.95
C ARG A 6 0.61 16.28 -13.11
N GLN A 7 1.27 15.76 -12.09
CA GLN A 7 2.64 15.27 -12.25
C GLN A 7 2.62 13.94 -13.01
N ARG A 8 3.59 13.73 -13.91
CA ARG A 8 3.74 12.47 -14.62
C ARG A 8 3.97 11.38 -13.57
N ARG A 9 3.09 10.37 -13.55
CA ARG A 9 3.35 9.16 -12.76
C ARG A 9 4.42 8.35 -13.50
N GLU A 10 5.38 7.85 -12.74
CA GLU A 10 6.37 6.90 -13.22
C GLU A 10 5.67 5.77 -14.01
N GLY A 11 6.15 5.49 -15.22
CA GLY A 11 5.57 4.47 -16.11
C GLY A 11 4.45 4.92 -17.08
N ARG A 12 4.00 6.18 -17.08
CA ARG A 12 3.04 6.66 -18.12
C ARG A 12 3.75 7.21 -19.36
N LYS A 13 3.28 6.82 -20.55
CA LYS A 13 3.68 7.41 -21.84
C LYS A 13 3.14 8.84 -21.95
N GLY A 14 4.02 9.81 -22.13
CA GLY A 14 3.69 11.24 -22.24
C GLY A 14 4.96 12.08 -22.31
N LYS A 15 4.83 13.33 -22.80
CA LYS A 15 5.95 14.28 -22.82
C LYS A 15 6.41 14.55 -21.39
N GLU A 16 7.73 14.58 -21.21
CA GLU A 16 8.35 15.04 -19.97
C GLU A 16 7.96 16.50 -19.74
N LEU A 17 7.74 16.85 -18.48
CA LEU A 17 7.36 18.20 -18.10
C LEU A 17 8.64 19.02 -18.07
N ASP A 18 8.66 20.13 -18.82
CA ASP A 18 9.80 21.04 -18.88
C ASP A 18 10.21 21.52 -17.47
N GLU A 19 11.51 21.65 -17.22
CA GLU A 19 12.05 21.93 -15.88
C GLU A 19 11.60 23.31 -15.37
N GLU A 20 11.52 24.32 -16.24
CA GLU A 20 11.01 25.65 -15.87
C GLU A 20 9.54 25.56 -15.41
N THR A 21 8.74 24.80 -16.14
CA THR A 21 7.34 24.53 -15.79
C THR A 21 7.22 23.78 -14.47
N HIS A 22 8.08 22.79 -14.22
CA HIS A 22 8.10 22.03 -12.98
C HIS A 22 8.43 22.93 -11.78
N ASN A 23 9.45 23.76 -11.92
CA ASN A 23 9.88 24.71 -10.90
C ASN A 23 8.79 25.77 -10.62
N ALA A 24 8.12 26.28 -11.65
CA ALA A 24 7.00 27.21 -11.50
C ALA A 24 5.84 26.58 -10.71
N ILE A 25 5.52 25.31 -10.98
CA ILE A 25 4.49 24.56 -10.25
C ILE A 25 4.87 24.41 -8.77
N ILE A 26 6.11 23.99 -8.47
CA ILE A 26 6.58 23.82 -7.10
C ILE A 26 6.52 25.15 -6.36
N LYS A 27 7.01 26.23 -6.97
CA LYS A 27 6.98 27.57 -6.39
C LYS A 27 5.55 28.00 -6.09
N LEU A 28 4.62 27.78 -7.02
CA LEU A 28 3.21 28.12 -6.84
C LEU A 28 2.55 27.31 -5.71
N GLN A 29 2.82 26.00 -5.64
CA GLN A 29 2.33 25.14 -4.56
C GLN A 29 2.89 25.54 -3.19
N GLY A 30 4.20 25.79 -3.11
CA GLY A 30 4.86 26.26 -1.89
C GLY A 30 4.32 27.61 -1.43
N SER A 31 4.06 28.54 -2.37
CA SER A 31 3.46 29.85 -2.06
C SER A 31 2.09 29.72 -1.40
N ILE A 32 1.31 28.68 -1.76
CA ILE A 32 -0.01 28.42 -1.19
C ILE A 32 0.09 27.68 0.15
N GLN A 33 0.95 26.67 0.25
CA GLN A 33 1.10 25.85 1.46
C GLN A 33 1.75 26.63 2.61
N ASN A 34 2.69 27.54 2.29
CA ASN A 34 3.42 28.33 3.28
C ASN A 34 2.75 29.68 3.57
N SER A 35 1.63 30.01 2.93
CA SER A 35 0.90 31.25 3.20
C SER A 35 0.14 31.12 4.52
N SER A 36 0.39 32.05 5.44
CA SER A 36 -0.40 32.24 6.66
C SER A 36 -1.67 33.07 6.42
N ASP A 37 -1.84 33.60 5.21
CA ASP A 37 -2.90 34.54 4.87
C ASP A 37 -4.22 33.83 4.61
N SER A 38 -5.31 34.60 4.59
CA SER A 38 -6.60 34.07 4.18
C SER A 38 -6.58 33.61 2.72
N ALA A 39 -7.41 32.64 2.36
CA ALA A 39 -7.44 32.09 1.00
C ALA A 39 -7.66 33.17 -0.09
N GLU A 40 -8.40 34.23 0.24
CA GLU A 40 -8.66 35.36 -0.66
C GLU A 40 -7.44 36.28 -0.81
N GLN A 41 -6.70 36.51 0.28
CA GLN A 41 -5.44 37.28 0.26
C GLN A 41 -4.36 36.53 -0.52
N THR A 42 -4.19 35.23 -0.28
CA THR A 42 -3.27 34.38 -1.04
C THR A 42 -3.64 34.36 -2.52
N PHE A 43 -4.93 34.23 -2.84
CA PHE A 43 -5.41 34.28 -4.23
C PHE A 43 -5.07 35.61 -4.89
N LYS A 44 -5.35 36.74 -4.22
CA LYS A 44 -5.04 38.09 -4.73
C LYS A 44 -3.54 38.31 -4.89
N SER A 45 -2.71 37.75 -4.02
CA SER A 45 -1.25 37.80 -4.14
C SER A 45 -0.76 37.05 -5.40
N LEU A 46 -1.31 35.87 -5.67
CA LEU A 46 -0.90 35.02 -6.80
C LEU A 46 -1.48 35.45 -8.15
N PHE A 47 -2.75 35.85 -8.18
CA PHE A 47 -3.50 36.18 -9.39
C PHE A 47 -3.74 37.68 -9.57
N GLY A 48 -3.20 38.51 -8.66
CA GLY A 48 -3.30 39.96 -8.72
C GLY A 48 -4.73 40.46 -8.60
N LYS A 49 -5.21 41.16 -9.63
CA LYS A 49 -6.55 41.77 -9.68
C LYS A 49 -7.63 40.82 -10.20
N GLU A 50 -7.27 39.60 -10.59
CA GLU A 50 -8.23 38.63 -11.09
C GLU A 50 -9.22 38.18 -10.00
N LYS A 51 -10.36 37.62 -10.42
CA LYS A 51 -11.37 37.06 -9.51
C LYS A 51 -11.34 35.52 -9.52
N PRO A 52 -11.60 34.84 -8.39
CA PRO A 52 -11.55 33.37 -8.29
C PRO A 52 -12.39 32.60 -9.33
N GLY A 53 -13.51 33.16 -9.80
CA GLY A 53 -14.37 32.53 -10.81
C GLY A 53 -14.01 32.85 -12.27
N ARG A 54 -13.03 33.72 -12.51
CA ARG A 54 -12.64 34.17 -13.85
C ARG A 54 -11.39 33.46 -14.37
N VAL A 55 -10.59 32.89 -13.47
CA VAL A 55 -9.45 32.04 -13.82
C VAL A 55 -9.98 30.73 -14.39
N ARG A 56 -9.66 30.45 -15.66
CA ARG A 56 -10.01 29.19 -16.33
C ARG A 56 -8.79 28.28 -16.37
N CYS A 57 -8.92 27.08 -15.82
CA CYS A 57 -7.92 26.03 -15.95
C CYS A 57 -8.21 25.20 -17.20
N TYR A 58 -7.21 25.03 -18.07
CA TYR A 58 -7.30 24.13 -19.23
C TYR A 58 -6.73 22.75 -18.87
N GLY A 59 -7.47 21.68 -19.20
CA GLY A 59 -7.08 20.29 -18.97
C GLY A 59 -8.05 19.50 -18.09
N LYS A 60 -7.70 18.25 -17.77
CA LYS A 60 -8.48 17.41 -16.84
C LYS A 60 -8.30 17.92 -15.42
N THR A 61 -9.21 18.79 -14.99
CA THR A 61 -9.27 19.29 -13.61
C THR A 61 -9.80 18.19 -12.69
N MET A 62 -9.18 18.02 -11.52
CA MET A 62 -9.75 17.16 -10.49
C MET A 62 -11.06 17.77 -9.99
N THR A 63 -12.10 16.96 -9.88
CA THR A 63 -13.39 17.44 -9.34
C THR A 63 -13.30 17.59 -7.82
N PRO A 64 -14.10 18.47 -7.19
CA PRO A 64 -14.18 18.58 -5.72
C PRO A 64 -14.41 17.23 -5.03
N SER A 65 -15.19 16.34 -5.66
CA SER A 65 -15.42 14.98 -5.15
C SER A 65 -14.15 14.13 -5.11
N GLN A 66 -13.27 14.27 -6.09
CA GLN A 66 -12.00 13.53 -6.13
C GLN A 66 -11.01 14.06 -5.09
N PHE A 67 -11.04 15.36 -4.79
CA PHE A 67 -10.26 15.93 -3.69
C PHE A 67 -10.66 15.33 -2.35
N ARG A 68 -11.97 15.31 -2.04
CA ARG A 68 -12.48 14.68 -0.82
C ARG A 68 -12.07 13.21 -0.71
N LYS A 69 -12.22 12.44 -1.79
CA LYS A 69 -11.76 11.04 -1.82
C LYS A 69 -10.27 10.90 -1.53
N ASN A 70 -9.42 11.79 -2.06
CA ASN A 70 -7.99 11.72 -1.80
C ASN A 70 -7.65 12.07 -0.34
N GLU A 71 -8.34 13.03 0.26
CA GLU A 71 -8.20 13.37 1.69
C GLU A 71 -8.67 12.22 2.58
N GLU A 72 -9.81 11.60 2.28
CA GLU A 72 -10.31 10.41 2.95
C GLU A 72 -9.30 9.25 2.86
N ILE A 73 -8.75 8.99 1.67
CA ILE A 73 -7.70 7.97 1.49
C ILE A 73 -6.46 8.29 2.35
N ALA A 74 -6.04 9.55 2.40
CA ALA A 74 -4.90 9.96 3.21
C ALA A 74 -5.16 9.79 4.71
N ALA A 75 -6.37 10.15 5.17
CA ALA A 75 -6.81 9.95 6.55
C ALA A 75 -6.82 8.47 6.94
N ILE A 76 -7.43 7.61 6.10
CA ILE A 76 -7.47 6.16 6.31
C ILE A 76 -6.06 5.58 6.39
N LYS A 77 -5.16 5.97 5.47
CA LYS A 77 -3.76 5.51 5.50
C LYS A 77 -3.05 5.90 6.79
N LYS A 78 -3.27 7.14 7.27
CA LYS A 78 -2.68 7.63 8.52
C LYS A 78 -3.23 6.87 9.73
N GLU A 79 -4.54 6.68 9.80
CA GLU A 79 -5.19 5.91 10.87
C GLU A 79 -4.68 4.48 10.91
N HIS A 80 -4.61 3.81 9.75
CA HIS A 80 -4.10 2.46 9.63
C HIS A 80 -2.62 2.36 10.04
N ALA A 81 -1.78 3.31 9.65
CA ALA A 81 -0.38 3.37 10.07
C ALA A 81 -0.25 3.54 11.59
N ASN A 82 -1.08 4.39 12.20
CA ASN A 82 -1.11 4.57 13.65
C ASN A 82 -1.57 3.29 14.37
N ALA A 83 -2.60 2.61 13.86
CA ALA A 83 -3.09 1.35 14.41
C ALA A 83 -2.02 0.25 14.37
N ILE A 84 -1.34 0.08 13.23
CA ILE A 84 -0.21 -0.86 13.10
C ILE A 84 0.91 -0.49 14.08
N SER A 85 1.27 0.79 14.17
CA SER A 85 2.30 1.24 15.11
C SER A 85 1.90 0.97 16.57
N GLY A 86 0.63 1.12 16.92
CA GLY A 86 0.09 0.78 18.23
C GLY A 86 0.23 -0.70 18.54
N MET A 87 -0.26 -1.56 17.63
CA MET A 87 -0.15 -3.02 17.78
C MET A 87 1.30 -3.49 17.85
N ALA A 88 2.19 -2.92 17.03
CA ALA A 88 3.61 -3.25 17.05
C ALA A 88 4.24 -2.95 18.42
N LYS A 89 3.85 -1.84 19.05
CA LYS A 89 4.29 -1.47 20.40
C LYS A 89 3.75 -2.43 21.45
N GLU A 90 2.46 -2.76 21.43
CA GLU A 90 1.86 -3.71 22.36
C GLU A 90 2.54 -5.09 22.29
N ILE A 91 2.84 -5.58 21.07
CA ILE A 91 3.58 -6.83 20.87
C ILE A 91 5.00 -6.74 21.43
N GLN A 92 5.68 -5.61 21.28
CA GLN A 92 7.01 -5.39 21.87
C GLN A 92 6.96 -5.39 23.40
N ASP A 93 5.98 -4.73 24.00
CA ASP A 93 5.79 -4.68 25.46
C ASP A 93 5.50 -6.08 26.01
N LEU A 94 4.62 -6.85 25.36
CA LEU A 94 4.36 -8.25 25.71
C LEU A 94 5.59 -9.13 25.58
N ARG A 95 6.37 -8.96 24.50
CA ARG A 95 7.64 -9.69 24.31
C ARG A 95 8.61 -9.39 25.44
N ALA A 96 8.72 -8.13 25.88
CA ALA A 96 9.59 -7.76 26.99
C ALA A 96 9.16 -8.41 28.31
N ILE A 97 7.85 -8.45 28.60
CA ILE A 97 7.31 -9.11 29.80
C ILE A 97 7.60 -10.62 29.76
N VAL A 98 7.34 -11.29 28.64
CA VAL A 98 7.62 -12.73 28.49
C VAL A 98 9.11 -13.02 28.70
N ASN A 99 9.98 -12.25 28.04
CA ASN A 99 11.43 -12.39 28.21
C ASN A 99 11.88 -12.22 29.66
N PHE A 100 11.29 -11.25 30.37
CA PHE A 100 11.59 -10.99 31.77
C PHE A 100 11.17 -12.17 32.68
N VAL A 101 9.95 -12.69 32.50
CA VAL A 101 9.46 -13.84 33.29
C VAL A 101 10.30 -15.09 33.04
N VAL A 102 10.65 -15.37 31.78
CA VAL A 102 11.46 -16.54 31.42
C VAL A 102 12.86 -16.45 32.03
N ARG A 103 13.50 -15.27 32.00
CA ARG A 103 14.81 -15.04 32.64
C ARG A 103 14.76 -15.12 34.16
N GLN A 104 13.68 -14.70 34.80
CA GLN A 104 13.53 -14.89 36.25
C GLN A 104 13.48 -16.36 36.66
N GLN A 105 12.78 -17.19 35.86
CA GLN A 105 12.67 -18.63 36.13
C GLN A 105 13.95 -19.39 35.74
N ASN A 106 14.72 -18.86 34.79
CA ASN A 106 15.93 -19.49 34.24
C ASN A 106 17.06 -18.45 34.18
N PRO A 107 17.76 -18.19 35.31
CA PRO A 107 18.77 -17.13 35.39
C PRO A 107 20.01 -17.38 34.53
N ASP A 108 20.31 -18.65 34.22
CA ASP A 108 21.45 -19.04 33.37
C ASP A 108 21.11 -19.04 31.87
N LEU A 109 19.87 -18.71 31.50
CA LEU A 109 19.44 -18.68 30.11
C LEU A 109 20.06 -17.48 29.38
N ASP A 110 20.82 -17.76 28.33
CA ASP A 110 21.42 -16.71 27.51
C ASP A 110 20.39 -16.03 26.58
N GLU A 111 20.80 -14.93 25.97
CA GLU A 111 19.91 -14.13 25.11
C GLU A 111 19.62 -14.78 23.76
N GLU A 112 20.54 -15.59 23.26
CA GLU A 112 20.43 -16.24 21.95
C GLU A 112 19.43 -17.40 22.03
N ASP A 113 19.53 -18.23 23.05
CA ASP A 113 18.60 -19.32 23.34
C ASP A 113 17.19 -18.78 23.60
N LEU A 114 17.07 -17.65 24.32
CA LEU A 114 15.79 -16.98 24.54
C LEU A 114 15.18 -16.48 23.22
N ASN A 115 15.99 -15.85 22.36
CA ASN A 115 15.54 -15.36 21.06
C ASN A 115 15.14 -16.52 20.12
N ASN A 116 15.89 -17.61 20.14
CA ASN A 116 15.62 -18.81 19.35
C ASN A 116 14.32 -19.50 19.81
N MET A 117 14.11 -19.60 21.13
CA MET A 117 12.85 -20.10 21.69
C MET A 117 11.66 -19.21 21.30
N MET A 118 11.81 -17.89 21.36
CA MET A 118 10.76 -16.96 20.94
C MET A 118 10.50 -17.03 19.43
N ALA A 119 11.52 -17.28 18.61
CA ALA A 119 11.37 -17.50 17.17
C ALA A 119 10.54 -18.77 16.88
N ARG A 120 10.80 -19.87 17.61
CA ARG A 120 10.01 -21.11 17.57
C ARG A 120 8.55 -20.89 17.92
N VAL A 121 8.29 -20.23 19.05
CA VAL A 121 6.93 -19.93 19.52
C VAL A 121 6.16 -19.08 18.52
N LEU A 122 6.83 -18.14 17.84
CA LEU A 122 6.23 -17.26 16.83
C LEU A 122 6.23 -17.86 15.41
N GLY A 123 6.68 -19.10 15.22
CA GLY A 123 6.74 -19.77 13.91
C GLY A 123 7.64 -19.05 12.90
N LYS A 124 8.70 -18.38 13.37
CA LYS A 124 9.62 -17.58 12.55
C LYS A 124 10.86 -18.33 12.07
N GLU A 125 11.06 -19.59 12.46
CA GLU A 125 12.05 -20.43 11.79
C GLU A 125 11.67 -20.66 10.33
N SER A 126 12.67 -20.60 9.45
CA SER A 126 12.51 -21.10 8.09
C SER A 126 11.98 -22.53 8.14
N SER A 127 10.95 -22.82 7.34
CA SER A 127 10.23 -24.08 7.27
C SER A 127 11.05 -25.25 6.67
N ALA A 128 12.36 -25.30 6.89
CA ALA A 128 13.20 -26.39 6.41
C ALA A 128 13.18 -27.64 7.32
N THR A 129 12.60 -27.56 8.52
CA THR A 129 12.48 -28.72 9.43
C THR A 129 11.16 -28.68 10.18
N GLY A 130 10.08 -29.07 9.50
CA GLY A 130 8.87 -29.52 10.18
C GLY A 130 9.08 -30.93 10.76
N PRO A 131 8.40 -31.31 11.86
CA PRO A 131 8.42 -32.68 12.35
C PRO A 131 7.86 -33.62 11.28
N TYR A 132 8.60 -34.70 10.99
CA TYR A 132 8.14 -35.79 10.12
C TYR A 132 6.80 -36.31 10.63
N SER A 133 5.70 -35.95 9.95
CA SER A 133 4.43 -36.66 10.10
C SER A 133 4.56 -37.97 9.36
N SER A 134 4.85 -39.05 10.09
CA SER A 134 4.86 -40.40 9.54
C SER A 134 3.42 -40.82 9.23
N ALA A 135 2.95 -40.56 8.02
CA ALA A 135 1.81 -41.26 7.45
C ALA A 135 2.25 -42.71 7.15
N SER A 136 1.75 -43.65 7.96
CA SER A 136 2.16 -45.05 7.98
C SER A 136 1.23 -45.93 7.13
N THR A 137 1.84 -46.57 6.13
CA THR A 137 1.61 -47.93 5.59
C THR A 137 0.34 -48.25 4.77
N HIS A 138 0.50 -48.22 3.44
CA HIS A 138 0.22 -49.30 2.44
C HIS A 138 -1.16 -50.00 2.37
N ASP A 139 -1.74 -50.00 1.17
CA ASP A 139 -2.59 -51.09 0.63
C ASP A 139 -2.17 -51.36 -0.84
N PRO A 140 -2.07 -52.61 -1.34
CA PRO A 140 -1.44 -52.93 -2.62
C PRO A 140 -2.37 -52.75 -3.81
N GLN A 141 -1.71 -52.58 -4.95
CA GLN A 141 -2.25 -52.44 -6.30
C GLN A 141 -3.40 -53.41 -6.63
N LEU A 142 -4.47 -52.85 -7.21
CA LEU A 142 -5.30 -53.49 -8.23
C LEU A 142 -5.40 -52.45 -9.35
N GLU A 143 -4.52 -52.57 -10.34
CA GLU A 143 -4.85 -53.04 -11.69
C GLU A 143 -5.63 -51.99 -12.49
N ASP A 144 -4.87 -51.39 -13.42
CA ASP A 144 -5.24 -50.85 -14.72
C ASP A 144 -6.73 -50.88 -15.07
N ASN A 145 -7.28 -49.75 -15.51
CA ASN A 145 -7.81 -49.63 -16.86
C ASN A 145 -8.28 -48.19 -17.18
N GLU A 146 -7.80 -47.76 -18.34
CA GLU A 146 -8.48 -46.96 -19.36
C GLU A 146 -8.50 -45.43 -19.21
N ASP A 147 -7.58 -44.84 -19.99
CA ASP A 147 -7.63 -43.51 -20.58
C ASP A 147 -9.01 -43.18 -21.16
N HIS A 148 -9.53 -41.99 -20.83
CA HIS A 148 -10.41 -41.22 -21.72
C HIS A 148 -9.98 -39.76 -21.67
N GLU A 149 -9.19 -39.36 -22.67
CA GLU A 149 -9.04 -37.98 -23.11
C GLU A 149 -10.29 -37.60 -23.91
N ASP A 150 -11.21 -36.85 -23.31
CA ASP A 150 -12.27 -36.16 -24.05
C ASP A 150 -12.01 -34.65 -24.00
N ASN A 151 -11.30 -34.23 -25.04
CA ASN A 151 -11.14 -32.88 -25.54
C ASN A 151 -12.44 -32.42 -26.22
N GLU A 152 -13.11 -31.40 -25.69
CA GLU A 152 -14.22 -30.72 -26.39
C GLU A 152 -14.03 -29.20 -26.25
N GLY A 153 -13.82 -28.56 -27.41
CA GLY A 153 -13.38 -27.18 -27.57
C GLY A 153 -14.44 -26.13 -27.23
N TYR A 154 -13.99 -25.01 -26.68
CA TYR A 154 -14.79 -23.79 -26.59
C TYR A 154 -14.66 -23.03 -27.92
N GLU A 155 -15.74 -23.05 -28.71
CA GLU A 155 -15.87 -22.23 -29.92
C GLU A 155 -16.11 -20.75 -29.60
N ASP A 156 -15.43 -19.91 -30.38
CA ASP A 156 -15.39 -18.45 -30.33
C ASP A 156 -16.58 -17.90 -31.15
N TYR A 157 -17.43 -17.04 -30.55
CA TYR A 157 -18.51 -16.37 -31.27
C TYR A 157 -18.12 -14.91 -31.55
N GLU A 158 -17.49 -14.67 -32.71
CA GLU A 158 -17.57 -13.38 -33.38
C GLU A 158 -18.78 -13.37 -34.31
N ASP A 159 -19.86 -12.70 -33.90
CA ASP A 159 -20.93 -12.30 -34.82
C ASP A 159 -20.83 -10.79 -35.10
N ASN A 160 -20.27 -10.51 -36.27
CA ASN A 160 -20.38 -9.24 -36.97
C ASN A 160 -21.80 -9.11 -37.53
N LEU A 161 -22.57 -8.13 -37.08
CA LEU A 161 -23.75 -7.66 -37.81
C LEU A 161 -23.55 -6.22 -38.27
N ILE A 162 -23.20 -6.10 -39.55
CA ILE A 162 -23.39 -4.91 -40.38
C ILE A 162 -24.75 -5.07 -41.04
N GLU A 163 -25.62 -4.08 -40.90
CA GLU A 163 -26.44 -3.50 -41.97
C GLU A 163 -26.86 -2.08 -41.58
#